data_AF-A0A846U7P2-F1
#
_entry.id   AF-A0A846U7P2-F1
#
_cell.length_a   1.000
_cell.length_b   1.000
_cell.length_c   1.000
_cell.angle_alpha   90.00
_cell.angle_beta   90.00
_cell.angle_gamma   90.00
#
_symmetry.space_group_name_H-M   'P 1'
#
loop_
_entity.id
_entity.type
_entity.pdbx_description
1 polymer ?
#
loop_
_entity_poly.entity_id
_entity_poly.type
_entity_poly.pdbx_seq_one_letter_code
_entity_poly.pdbx_strand_id
1 'polypeptide(L)'
;MAQQRTPVSAEHIQHDWDNNPRWQNTERTFTAADVVKLRGRVQEENTLARRGAEKLWDQLSTEHSTGDYTNALGALTGNQAVQQVKAGLRAIYLSGWQVAADANLSGHTYPDQSLYPANSVPQVVRRINNALLRADQIEHAEGVHT
;
A
#
# COMPACT_ATOMS: atom_id res chain seq x y z
N MET A 1 5.92 11.13 -30.99
CA MET A 1 6.95 10.10 -30.77
C MET A 1 6.89 9.70 -29.31
N ALA A 2 6.50 8.46 -29.01
CA ALA A 2 6.47 7.97 -27.63
C ALA A 2 7.92 7.87 -27.13
N GLN A 3 8.25 8.60 -26.07
CA GLN A 3 9.53 8.42 -25.37
C GLN A 3 9.59 6.98 -24.89
N GLN A 4 10.50 6.19 -25.46
CA GLN A 4 10.83 4.87 -24.93
C GLN A 4 11.29 5.07 -23.48
N ARG A 5 10.49 4.60 -22.51
CA ARG A 5 10.95 4.48 -21.13
C ARG A 5 12.06 3.43 -21.11
N THR A 6 13.31 3.89 -21.14
CA THR A 6 14.47 3.02 -20.94
C THR A 6 14.32 2.34 -19.57
N PRO A 7 14.53 1.02 -19.46
CA PRO A 7 14.48 0.36 -18.17
C PRO A 7 15.47 1.02 -17.20
N VAL A 8 15.01 1.25 -15.97
CA VAL A 8 15.83 1.87 -14.92
C VAL A 8 17.07 1.00 -14.71
N SER A 9 18.25 1.56 -14.94
CA SER A 9 19.51 0.84 -14.81
C SER A 9 19.88 0.63 -13.34
N ALA A 10 20.84 -0.24 -13.07
CA ALA A 10 21.32 -0.46 -11.70
C ALA A 10 21.89 0.84 -11.11
N GLU A 11 22.54 1.67 -11.93
CA GLU A 11 23.08 2.97 -11.53
C GLU A 11 21.97 3.94 -11.12
N HIS A 12 20.84 3.97 -11.84
CA HIS A 12 19.70 4.80 -11.45
C HIS A 12 19.07 4.35 -10.12
N ILE A 13 18.96 3.03 -9.89
CA ILE A 13 18.45 2.51 -8.61
C ILE A 13 19.42 2.86 -7.49
N GLN A 14 20.72 2.65 -7.70
CA GLN A 14 21.75 2.97 -6.71
C GLN A 14 21.76 4.47 -6.39
N HIS A 15 21.68 5.32 -7.41
CA HIS A 15 21.59 6.78 -7.22
C HIS A 15 20.35 7.16 -6.40
N ASP A 16 19.18 6.56 -6.66
CA ASP A 16 17.99 6.79 -5.81
C ASP A 16 18.24 6.32 -4.37
N TRP A 17 18.82 5.13 -4.17
CA TRP A 17 19.13 4.63 -2.83
C TRP A 17 20.09 5.53 -2.04
N ASP A 18 21.11 6.06 -2.71
CA ASP A 18 22.14 6.88 -2.07
C ASP A 18 21.65 8.31 -1.74
N ASN A 19 20.70 8.84 -2.52
CA ASN A 19 20.33 10.27 -2.46
C ASN A 19 18.91 10.55 -1.98
N ASN A 20 18.02 9.56 -1.98
CA ASN A 20 16.63 9.75 -1.56
C ASN A 20 16.51 9.59 -0.03
N PRO A 21 16.03 10.62 0.71
CA PRO A 21 15.87 10.56 2.16
C PRO A 21 15.00 9.38 2.64
N ARG A 22 14.11 8.88 1.77
CA ARG A 22 13.30 7.68 2.00
C ARG A 22 14.13 6.48 2.44
N TRP A 23 15.38 6.38 2.01
CA TRP A 23 16.26 5.23 2.21
C TRP A 23 17.40 5.49 3.22
N GLN A 24 17.50 6.68 3.81
CA GLN A 24 18.63 7.08 4.67
C GLN A 24 18.97 6.07 5.77
N ASN A 25 17.94 5.42 6.34
CA ASN A 25 18.07 4.45 7.43
C ASN A 25 17.69 3.02 6.99
N THR A 26 17.82 2.71 5.70
CA THR A 26 17.47 1.39 5.13
C THR A 26 18.72 0.66 4.64
N GLU A 27 19.14 -0.37 5.36
CA GLU A 27 20.21 -1.28 4.92
C GLU A 27 19.66 -2.34 3.96
N ARG A 28 20.44 -2.70 2.93
CA ARG A 28 20.13 -3.77 1.98
C ARG A 28 21.32 -4.72 1.88
N THR A 29 21.09 -6.01 2.07
CA THR A 29 22.11 -7.07 1.92
C THR A 29 22.27 -7.57 0.49
N PHE A 30 21.62 -6.89 -0.47
CA PHE A 30 21.62 -7.17 -1.90
C PHE A 30 21.88 -5.89 -2.68
N THR A 31 22.27 -6.02 -3.95
CA THR A 31 22.69 -4.89 -4.79
C THR A 31 21.57 -4.40 -5.71
N ALA A 32 21.73 -3.18 -6.26
CA ALA A 32 20.86 -2.68 -7.32
C ALA A 32 20.89 -3.59 -8.57
N ALA A 33 22.03 -4.23 -8.85
CA ALA A 33 22.17 -5.18 -9.96
C ALA A 33 21.31 -6.44 -9.74
N ASP A 34 21.25 -6.96 -8.51
CA ASP A 34 20.37 -8.09 -8.16
C ASP A 34 18.90 -7.75 -8.39
N VAL A 35 18.51 -6.51 -8.07
CA VAL A 35 17.15 -6.01 -8.32
C VAL A 35 16.85 -5.95 -9.82
N VAL A 36 17.73 -5.37 -10.64
CA VAL A 36 17.53 -5.30 -12.11
C VAL A 36 17.45 -6.71 -12.72
N LYS A 37 18.30 -7.63 -12.26
CA LYS A 37 18.33 -9.04 -12.72
C LYS A 37 16.98 -9.74 -12.57
N LEU A 38 16.21 -9.42 -11.53
CA LEU A 38 14.94 -10.08 -11.21
C LEU A 38 13.69 -9.35 -11.77
N ARG A 39 13.82 -8.13 -12.30
CA ARG A 39 12.67 -7.29 -12.72
C ARG A 39 12.09 -7.61 -14.10
N GLY A 40 12.72 -8.47 -14.89
CA GLY A 40 12.29 -8.75 -16.26
C GLY A 40 12.40 -7.55 -17.20
N ARG A 41 11.84 -7.65 -18.41
CA ARG A 41 11.92 -6.59 -19.44
C ARG A 41 10.78 -5.58 -19.42
N VAL A 42 9.64 -5.96 -18.85
CA VAL A 42 8.42 -5.15 -18.79
C VAL A 42 8.09 -4.92 -17.34
N GLN A 43 7.83 -3.67 -16.99
CA GLN A 43 7.56 -3.26 -15.62
C GLN A 43 6.11 -2.82 -15.51
N GLU A 44 5.33 -3.58 -14.75
CA GLU A 44 3.96 -3.21 -14.41
C GLU A 44 3.96 -2.08 -13.37
N GLU A 45 3.21 -1.03 -13.65
CA GLU A 45 3.06 0.10 -12.74
C GLU A 45 2.04 -0.25 -11.64
N ASN A 46 2.48 -0.19 -10.38
CA ASN A 46 1.64 -0.44 -9.22
C ASN A 46 1.12 0.87 -8.61
N THR A 47 0.30 1.60 -9.36
CA THR A 47 -0.10 2.99 -9.06
C THR A 47 -0.59 3.21 -7.62
N LEU A 48 -1.50 2.37 -7.12
CA LEU A 48 -2.04 2.51 -5.77
C LEU A 48 -1.00 2.20 -4.69
N ALA A 49 -0.13 1.21 -4.94
CA ALA A 49 0.94 0.86 -4.01
C ALA A 49 1.95 2.00 -3.90
N ARG A 50 2.36 2.58 -5.03
CA ARG A 50 3.27 3.74 -5.06
C ARG A 50 2.66 4.96 -4.38
N ARG A 51 1.47 5.39 -4.83
CA ARG A 51 0.77 6.57 -4.26
C ARG A 51 0.50 6.40 -2.76
N GLY A 52 0.07 5.21 -2.33
CA GLY A 52 -0.20 4.93 -0.92
C GLY A 52 1.06 4.93 -0.06
N ALA A 53 2.16 4.34 -0.55
CA ALA A 53 3.44 4.30 0.16
C ALA A 53 4.09 5.68 0.27
N GLU A 54 4.06 6.49 -0.80
CA GLU A 54 4.53 7.87 -0.80
C GLU A 54 3.72 8.71 0.20
N LYS A 55 2.37 8.70 0.09
CA LYS A 55 1.49 9.44 1.00
C LYS A 55 1.69 9.04 2.46
N LEU A 56 1.81 7.76 2.75
CA LEU A 56 2.01 7.27 4.12
C LEU A 56 3.39 7.68 4.66
N TRP A 57 4.44 7.60 3.84
CA TRP A 57 5.78 8.04 4.25
C TRP A 57 5.81 9.53 4.59
N ASP A 58 5.22 10.37 3.72
CA ASP A 58 5.17 11.81 3.93
C ASP A 58 4.38 12.15 5.20
N GLN A 59 3.23 11.49 5.39
CA GLN A 59 2.38 11.67 6.57
C GLN A 59 3.13 11.30 7.86
N LEU A 60 3.74 10.12 7.92
CA LEU A 60 4.48 9.66 9.10
C LEU A 60 5.71 10.53 9.39
N SER A 61 6.46 10.91 8.35
CA SER A 61 7.67 11.73 8.52
C SER A 61 7.34 13.15 8.98
N THR A 62 6.26 13.73 8.45
CA THR A 62 5.79 15.07 8.84
C THR A 62 5.28 15.06 10.28
N GLU A 63 4.39 14.13 10.63
CA GLU A 63 3.82 14.05 11.98
C GLU A 63 4.86 13.73 13.04
N HIS A 64 5.81 12.84 12.72
CA HIS A 64 6.90 12.54 13.64
C HIS A 64 7.70 13.80 14.00
N SER A 65 7.89 14.73 13.05
CA SER A 65 8.61 15.98 13.29
C SER A 65 7.89 16.95 14.24
N THR A 66 6.57 16.83 14.37
CA THR A 66 5.73 17.66 15.26
C THR A 66 5.33 16.96 16.56
N GLY A 67 5.70 15.68 16.73
CA GLY A 67 5.27 14.85 17.87
C GLY A 67 3.84 14.28 17.73
N ASP A 68 3.24 14.42 16.55
CA ASP A 68 1.93 13.87 16.21
C ASP A 68 2.03 12.40 15.76
N TYR A 69 0.88 11.77 15.51
CA TYR A 69 0.81 10.38 15.09
C TYR A 69 -0.34 10.09 14.11
N THR A 70 -0.15 9.02 13.34
CA THR A 70 -1.17 8.45 12.46
C THR A 70 -1.81 7.26 13.17
N ASN A 71 -3.09 7.37 13.48
CA ASN A 71 -3.90 6.25 13.94
C ASN A 71 -4.68 5.60 12.80
N ALA A 72 -5.04 4.34 13.00
CA ALA A 72 -5.86 3.55 12.10
C ALA A 72 -6.72 2.56 12.89
N LEU A 73 -7.80 2.07 12.26
CA LEU A 73 -8.63 0.99 12.79
C LEU A 73 -8.54 -0.23 11.87
N GLY A 74 -8.75 -1.42 12.43
CA GLY A 74 -8.84 -2.67 11.67
C GLY A 74 -10.06 -2.69 10.74
N ALA A 75 -9.85 -2.93 9.45
CA ALA A 75 -10.90 -3.13 8.46
C ALA A 75 -10.78 -4.52 7.81
N LEU A 76 -11.86 -5.29 7.87
CA LEU A 76 -12.00 -6.60 7.20
C LEU A 76 -12.93 -6.55 5.98
N THR A 77 -13.61 -5.42 5.76
CA THR A 77 -14.43 -5.17 4.57
C THR A 77 -14.14 -3.82 3.93
N GLY A 78 -14.51 -3.66 2.65
CA GLY A 78 -14.40 -2.39 1.94
C GLY A 78 -15.27 -1.27 2.54
N ASN A 79 -16.48 -1.57 3.01
CA ASN A 79 -17.36 -0.56 3.60
C ASN A 79 -16.84 -0.05 4.94
N GLN A 80 -16.24 -0.92 5.77
CA GLN A 80 -15.57 -0.47 6.99
C GLN A 80 -14.48 0.56 6.66
N ALA A 81 -13.64 0.28 5.67
CA ALA A 81 -12.60 1.20 5.24
C ALA A 81 -13.15 2.54 4.70
N VAL A 82 -14.22 2.50 3.88
CA VAL A 82 -14.89 3.73 3.40
C VAL A 82 -15.41 4.56 4.57
N GLN A 83 -16.06 3.95 5.56
CA GLN A 83 -16.58 4.68 6.73
C GLN A 83 -15.46 5.23 7.62
N GLN A 84 -14.35 4.52 7.75
CA GLN A 84 -13.16 5.01 8.46
C GLN A 84 -12.61 6.27 7.81
N VAL A 85 -12.49 6.30 6.47
CA VAL A 85 -12.06 7.50 5.73
C VAL A 85 -13.08 8.64 5.90
N LYS A 86 -14.38 8.36 5.77
CA LYS A 86 -15.44 9.36 5.97
C LYS A 86 -15.48 9.92 7.39
N ALA A 87 -15.09 9.13 8.38
CA ALA A 87 -14.93 9.57 9.77
C ALA A 87 -13.66 10.38 10.03
N GLY A 88 -12.82 10.60 9.00
CA GLY A 88 -11.60 11.40 9.07
C GLY A 88 -10.31 10.61 9.36
N LEU A 89 -10.35 9.27 9.39
CA LEU A 89 -9.11 8.50 9.52
C LEU A 89 -8.29 8.57 8.24
N ARG A 90 -6.97 8.70 8.41
CA ARG A 90 -6.02 8.94 7.31
C ARG A 90 -5.23 7.69 6.91
N ALA A 91 -5.43 6.58 7.61
CA ALA A 91 -4.84 5.29 7.30
C ALA A 91 -5.82 4.15 7.64
N ILE A 92 -5.68 3.03 6.94
CA ILE A 92 -6.46 1.81 7.14
C ILE A 92 -5.50 0.71 7.60
N TYR A 93 -5.83 0.06 8.71
CA TYR A 93 -5.11 -1.12 9.17
C TYR A 93 -5.87 -2.38 8.76
N LEU A 94 -5.16 -3.38 8.22
CA LEU A 94 -5.75 -4.65 7.83
C LEU A 94 -5.16 -5.75 8.71
N SER A 95 -5.98 -6.24 9.64
CA SER A 95 -5.56 -7.22 10.64
C SER A 95 -5.58 -8.64 10.06
N GLY A 96 -4.45 -9.35 10.15
CA GLY A 96 -4.39 -10.78 9.82
C GLY A 96 -5.31 -11.64 10.69
N TRP A 97 -5.49 -11.24 11.96
CA TRP A 97 -6.44 -11.87 12.89
C TRP A 97 -7.89 -11.73 12.41
N GLN A 98 -8.31 -10.53 11.98
CA GLN A 98 -9.68 -10.34 11.47
C GLN A 98 -9.92 -11.13 10.18
N VAL A 99 -8.90 -11.24 9.32
CA VAL A 99 -8.96 -12.09 8.12
C VAL A 99 -9.09 -13.56 8.50
N ALA A 100 -8.29 -14.06 9.45
CA ALA A 100 -8.40 -15.42 9.95
C ALA A 100 -9.81 -15.73 10.48
N ALA A 101 -10.37 -14.82 11.26
CA ALA A 101 -11.66 -15.01 11.90
C ALA A 101 -12.84 -14.97 10.91
N ASP A 102 -12.84 -14.06 9.93
CA ASP A 102 -14.08 -13.73 9.22
C ASP A 102 -13.96 -13.19 7.78
N ALA A 103 -12.76 -13.16 7.17
CA ALA A 103 -12.60 -12.61 5.81
C ALA A 103 -11.57 -13.36 4.93
N ASN A 104 -11.23 -14.59 5.29
CA ASN A 104 -10.28 -15.39 4.53
C ASN A 104 -10.92 -16.21 3.40
N LEU A 105 -10.08 -16.70 2.49
CA LEU A 105 -10.52 -17.40 1.29
C LEU A 105 -10.90 -18.86 1.49
N SER A 106 -10.64 -19.47 2.66
CA SER A 106 -11.14 -20.82 2.92
C SER A 106 -12.58 -20.82 3.43
N GLY A 107 -13.15 -19.65 3.76
CA GLY A 107 -14.54 -19.54 4.25
C GLY A 107 -14.78 -20.16 5.63
N HIS A 108 -13.71 -20.44 6.38
CA HIS A 108 -13.79 -20.96 7.75
C HIS A 108 -13.36 -19.88 8.74
N THR A 109 -13.94 -19.90 9.93
CA THR A 109 -13.47 -19.10 11.07
C THR A 109 -12.26 -19.78 11.70
N TYR A 110 -11.13 -19.08 11.74
CA TYR A 110 -9.90 -19.55 12.36
C TYR A 110 -9.45 -18.65 13.53
N PRO A 111 -8.70 -19.22 14.50
CA PRO A 111 -7.84 -18.42 15.37
C PRO A 111 -6.64 -17.85 14.59
N ASP A 112 -5.93 -16.90 15.19
CA ASP A 112 -4.73 -16.29 14.61
C ASP A 112 -3.49 -17.19 14.76
N GLN A 113 -3.46 -18.23 13.92
CA GLN A 113 -2.38 -19.22 13.84
C GLN A 113 -1.95 -19.48 12.39
N SER A 114 -2.12 -18.48 11.51
CA SER A 114 -1.74 -18.54 10.09
C SER A 114 -2.32 -19.74 9.31
N LEU A 115 -3.55 -20.15 9.65
CA LEU A 115 -4.20 -21.35 9.08
C LEU A 115 -4.85 -21.11 7.71
N TYR A 116 -5.10 -19.84 7.34
CA TYR A 116 -5.82 -19.48 6.13
C TYR A 116 -4.90 -19.42 4.88
N PRO A 117 -5.47 -19.49 3.66
CA PRO A 117 -4.68 -19.38 2.43
C PRO A 117 -3.87 -18.08 2.36
N ALA A 118 -2.57 -18.15 2.06
CA ALA A 118 -1.63 -17.03 2.15
C ALA A 118 -2.03 -15.79 1.30
N ASN A 119 -2.84 -15.98 0.26
CA ASN A 119 -3.36 -14.90 -0.58
C ASN A 119 -4.63 -14.22 -0.04
N SER A 120 -5.12 -14.58 1.15
CA SER A 120 -6.34 -14.00 1.76
C SER A 120 -6.17 -12.51 2.08
N VAL A 121 -5.11 -12.13 2.79
CA VAL A 121 -4.83 -10.72 3.11
C VAL A 121 -4.69 -9.86 1.84
N PRO A 122 -3.91 -10.27 0.81
CA PRO A 122 -3.87 -9.58 -0.48
C PRO A 122 -5.25 -9.37 -1.14
N GLN A 123 -6.16 -10.34 -1.06
CA GLN A 123 -7.53 -10.17 -1.59
C GLN A 123 -8.32 -9.11 -0.82
N VAL A 124 -8.17 -9.05 0.51
CA VAL A 124 -8.81 -8.01 1.33
C VAL A 124 -8.19 -6.62 1.04
N VAL A 125 -6.87 -6.53 0.83
CA VAL A 125 -6.20 -5.29 0.36
C VAL A 125 -6.81 -4.80 -0.95
N ARG A 126 -6.99 -5.71 -1.92
CA ARG A 126 -7.61 -5.36 -3.22
C ARG A 126 -9.07 -4.94 -3.05
N ARG A 127 -9.83 -5.63 -2.19
CA ARG A 127 -11.24 -5.31 -1.89
C ARG A 127 -11.39 -3.92 -1.28
N ILE A 128 -10.54 -3.56 -0.33
CA ILE A 128 -10.54 -2.22 0.29
C ILE A 128 -10.22 -1.15 -0.76
N ASN A 129 -9.15 -1.32 -1.54
CA ASN A 129 -8.79 -0.37 -2.59
C ASN A 129 -9.90 -0.20 -3.63
N ASN A 130 -10.57 -1.28 -4.04
CA ASN A 130 -11.70 -1.20 -4.96
C ASN A 130 -12.88 -0.41 -4.36
N ALA A 131 -13.14 -0.55 -3.05
CA ALA A 131 -14.19 0.21 -2.37
C ALA A 131 -13.86 1.70 -2.25
N LEU A 132 -12.61 2.04 -1.92
CA LEU A 132 -12.14 3.43 -1.87
C LEU A 132 -12.18 4.09 -3.25
N LEU A 133 -11.75 3.38 -4.30
CA LEU A 133 -11.88 3.87 -5.68
C LEU A 133 -13.34 4.10 -6.08
N ARG A 134 -14.26 3.25 -5.63
CA ARG A 134 -15.69 3.45 -5.90
C ARG A 134 -16.23 4.67 -5.16
N ALA A 135 -15.83 4.89 -3.91
CA ALA A 135 -16.21 6.09 -3.16
C ALA A 135 -15.72 7.36 -3.87
N ASP A 136 -14.44 7.38 -4.27
CA ASP A 136 -13.82 8.46 -5.06
C ASP A 136 -14.56 8.73 -6.38
N GLN A 137 -14.93 7.68 -7.13
CA GLN A 137 -15.71 7.82 -8.37
C GLN A 137 -17.07 8.48 -8.15
N ILE A 138 -17.75 8.18 -7.04
CA ILE A 138 -19.05 8.76 -6.69
C ILE A 138 -18.86 10.23 -6.31
N GLU A 139 -17.93 10.54 -5.41
CA GLU A 139 -17.64 11.91 -4.98
C GLU A 139 -17.26 12.80 -6.17
N HIS A 140 -16.40 12.30 -7.05
CA HIS A 140 -16.01 13.00 -8.28
C HIS A 140 -17.22 13.26 -9.21
N ALA A 141 -18.11 12.28 -9.38
CA ALA A 141 -19.29 12.42 -10.23
C ALA A 141 -20.35 13.37 -9.62
N GLU A 142 -20.43 13.44 -8.30
CA GLU A 142 -21.34 14.33 -7.56
C GLU A 142 -20.78 15.76 -7.40
N GLY A 143 -19.52 16.00 -7.80
CA GLY A 143 -18.85 17.29 -7.63
C GLY A 143 -18.48 17.59 -6.16
N VAL A 144 -18.43 16.56 -5.31
CA VAL A 144 -18.04 16.66 -3.91
C VAL A 144 -16.53 16.44 -3.81
N HIS A 145 -15.85 17.29 -3.04
CA HIS A 145 -14.44 17.13 -2.71
C HIS A 145 -14.30 17.03 -1.19
N THR A 146 -13.95 15.84 -0.72
CA THR A 146 -13.67 15.54 0.70
C THR A 146 -12.19 15.28 0.94
#